data_AF-A0AAW2SJ75-F1
#
_entry.id   AF-A0AAW2SJ75-F1
#
_cell.length_a   1.000
_cell.length_b   1.000
_cell.length_c   1.000
_cell.angle_alpha   90.00
_cell.angle_beta   90.00
_cell.angle_gamma   90.00
#
_symmetry.space_group_name_H-M   'P 1'
#
loop_
_entity.id
_entity.type
_entity.pdbx_description
1 polymer ?
#
loop_
_entity_poly.entity_id
_entity_poly.type
_entity_poly.pdbx_seq_one_letter_code
_entity_poly.pdbx_strand_id
1 'polypeptide(L)'
;METDRISSLPCEIMDNILKYLPLCEAVRTSILSREWRYKWETTPCVLFGSTCKVNIQRQYDWVSIIDRILLLHKGSITKFSLTIADLRMCRGIDNWLYFLSNCHVEELTLCFDFPDSHPVISQFLFTLDRLTRLFLVYGELKPPPTFRGFERLIRLDLFNVCISAGEFKSFISKCPLLEYIKLESFGPRAIANIEIDAPNLKFFSYRGRLHSICFKNTLLLEEMAVTSHRNKNLHEMPRNLAISEPYYSNVVTILGQLPSITKLTVNRDFLQFLAGGGSGGGVPKKLPNDLNHMHHLCFWIMNLSTIAEVSCALCLIRSSPKLQSLKITALGLRNPENLETAAQFIKAQQECEITLSCLENIKIRNFSGLEPEMEFVKLLLSAATALRKLEIITKNNNVSGKARTEVFEELVSSRRASKQAEIIIRDFDQI
;
A
#
# COMPACT_ATOMS: atom_id res chain seq x y z
N MET A 1 -14.24 -54.17 -12.54
CA MET A 1 -13.76 -52.85 -13.01
C MET A 1 -14.16 -51.84 -11.96
N GLU A 2 -13.19 -51.19 -11.32
CA GLU A 2 -13.50 -50.07 -10.42
C GLU A 2 -14.20 -48.99 -11.25
N THR A 3 -15.40 -48.62 -10.85
CA THR A 3 -16.17 -47.54 -11.46
C THR A 3 -15.38 -46.23 -11.31
N ASP A 4 -15.19 -45.51 -12.41
CA ASP A 4 -14.56 -44.19 -12.41
C ASP A 4 -15.47 -43.19 -11.66
N ARG A 5 -15.22 -43.08 -10.35
CA ARG A 5 -16.02 -42.24 -9.44
C ARG A 5 -15.88 -40.75 -9.74
N ILE A 6 -14.77 -40.33 -10.34
CA ILE A 6 -14.47 -38.92 -10.61
C ILE A 6 -15.18 -38.48 -11.90
N SER A 7 -15.18 -39.31 -12.94
CA SER A 7 -15.96 -39.04 -14.16
C SER A 7 -17.48 -39.15 -13.93
N SER A 8 -17.93 -39.94 -12.94
CA SER A 8 -19.35 -40.04 -12.58
C SER A 8 -19.95 -38.82 -11.86
N LEU A 9 -19.14 -37.80 -11.55
CA LEU A 9 -19.63 -36.59 -10.88
C LEU A 9 -20.50 -35.74 -11.82
N PRO A 10 -21.51 -35.02 -11.31
CA PRO A 10 -22.25 -34.03 -12.09
C PRO A 10 -21.32 -32.95 -12.66
N CYS A 11 -21.63 -32.44 -13.85
CA CYS A 11 -20.85 -31.39 -14.53
C CYS A 11 -20.55 -30.18 -13.62
N GLU A 12 -21.53 -29.73 -12.85
CA GLU A 12 -21.38 -28.60 -11.93
C GLU A 12 -20.30 -28.83 -10.86
N ILE A 13 -20.15 -30.07 -10.38
CA ILE A 13 -19.12 -30.41 -9.38
C ILE A 13 -17.75 -30.43 -10.04
N MET A 14 -17.64 -30.97 -11.26
CA MET A 14 -16.39 -30.97 -12.02
C MET A 14 -15.93 -29.55 -12.36
N ASP A 15 -16.86 -28.68 -12.79
CA ASP A 15 -16.58 -27.28 -13.10
C ASP A 15 -16.13 -26.52 -11.85
N ASN A 16 -16.75 -26.82 -10.69
CA ASN A 16 -16.31 -26.28 -9.40
C ASN A 16 -14.91 -26.76 -9.02
N ILE A 17 -14.56 -28.04 -9.23
CA ILE A 17 -13.20 -28.55 -8.99
C ILE A 17 -12.18 -27.81 -9.87
N LEU A 18 -12.47 -27.68 -11.17
CA LEU A 18 -11.58 -27.02 -12.13
C LEU A 18 -11.40 -25.53 -11.84
N LYS A 19 -12.41 -24.85 -11.28
CA LYS A 19 -12.32 -23.45 -10.85
C LYS A 19 -11.22 -23.20 -9.81
N TYR A 20 -10.89 -24.21 -9.00
CA TYR A 20 -9.83 -24.13 -7.98
C TYR A 20 -8.47 -24.61 -8.47
N LEU A 21 -8.39 -25.17 -9.69
CA LEU A 21 -7.14 -25.63 -10.28
C LEU A 21 -6.51 -24.54 -11.15
N PRO A 22 -5.18 -24.30 -11.05
CA PRO A 22 -4.47 -23.52 -12.05
C PRO A 22 -4.68 -24.13 -13.44
N LEU A 23 -4.72 -23.32 -14.49
CA LEU A 23 -5.04 -23.77 -15.84
C LEU A 23 -4.18 -24.96 -16.29
N CYS A 24 -2.89 -24.99 -15.96
CA CYS A 24 -2.04 -26.13 -16.31
C CYS A 24 -2.43 -27.43 -15.59
N GLU A 25 -2.87 -27.35 -14.34
CA GLU A 25 -3.41 -28.52 -13.62
C GLU A 25 -4.78 -28.92 -14.17
N ALA A 26 -5.62 -27.95 -14.51
CA ALA A 26 -6.89 -28.20 -15.21
C ALA A 26 -6.65 -28.90 -16.56
N VAL A 27 -5.69 -28.45 -17.36
CA VAL A 27 -5.29 -29.11 -18.60
C VAL A 27 -4.72 -30.51 -18.33
N ARG A 28 -3.95 -30.72 -17.25
CA ARG A 28 -3.46 -32.07 -16.88
C ARG A 28 -4.59 -33.04 -16.57
N THR A 29 -5.73 -32.59 -16.06
CA THR A 29 -6.88 -33.48 -15.86
C THR A 29 -7.39 -34.11 -17.16
N SER A 30 -7.03 -33.55 -18.33
CA SER A 30 -7.42 -34.10 -19.65
C SER A 30 -6.95 -35.53 -19.91
N ILE A 31 -5.96 -36.03 -19.16
CA ILE A 31 -5.46 -37.40 -19.27
C ILE A 31 -6.26 -38.40 -18.42
N LEU A 32 -7.11 -37.94 -17.51
CA LEU A 32 -7.83 -38.79 -16.55
C LEU A 32 -8.88 -39.66 -17.25
N SER A 33 -9.67 -39.08 -18.16
CA SER A 33 -10.65 -39.81 -18.95
C SER A 33 -11.05 -39.04 -20.22
N ARG A 34 -11.86 -39.67 -21.10
CA ARG A 34 -12.43 -39.00 -22.27
C ARG A 34 -13.33 -37.83 -21.90
N GLU A 35 -14.00 -37.91 -20.75
CA GLU A 35 -14.92 -36.86 -20.27
C GLU A 35 -14.16 -35.64 -19.75
N TRP A 36 -13.02 -35.85 -19.09
CA TRP A 36 -12.17 -34.76 -18.58
C TRP A 36 -11.34 -34.06 -19.67
N ARG A 37 -11.18 -34.71 -20.83
CA ARG A 37 -10.30 -34.24 -21.92
C ARG A 37 -10.50 -32.78 -22.32
N TYR A 38 -11.76 -32.33 -22.36
CA TYR A 38 -12.15 -31.01 -22.88
C TYR A 38 -12.74 -30.08 -21.81
N LYS A 39 -12.81 -30.51 -20.53
CA LYS A 39 -13.47 -29.73 -19.48
C LYS A 39 -12.75 -28.43 -19.13
N TRP A 40 -11.43 -28.38 -19.33
CA TRP A 40 -10.67 -27.15 -19.16
C TRP A 40 -11.02 -26.08 -20.22
N GLU A 41 -11.60 -26.45 -21.38
CA GLU A 41 -11.96 -25.50 -22.46
C GLU A 41 -13.09 -24.53 -22.06
N THR A 42 -13.80 -24.81 -20.96
CA THR A 42 -14.92 -23.98 -20.46
C THR A 42 -14.63 -23.32 -19.11
N THR A 43 -13.39 -23.40 -18.61
CA THR A 43 -13.04 -22.82 -17.31
C THR A 43 -13.10 -21.29 -17.31
N PRO A 44 -13.79 -20.65 -16.35
CA PRO A 44 -13.86 -19.19 -16.30
C PRO A 44 -12.53 -18.52 -15.89
N CYS A 45 -11.59 -19.30 -15.35
CA CYS A 45 -10.32 -18.83 -14.82
C CYS A 45 -9.15 -19.31 -15.69
N VAL A 46 -8.56 -18.40 -16.46
CA VAL A 46 -7.41 -18.68 -17.34
C VAL A 46 -6.18 -17.98 -16.76
N LEU A 47 -5.24 -18.77 -16.24
CA LEU A 47 -4.04 -18.28 -15.56
C LEU A 47 -2.77 -18.79 -16.26
N PHE A 48 -1.83 -17.90 -16.51
CA PHE A 48 -0.54 -18.16 -17.13
C PHE A 48 0.58 -17.46 -16.33
N GLY A 49 1.67 -18.15 -16.00
CA GLY A 49 2.81 -17.56 -15.29
C GLY A 49 2.97 -18.05 -13.86
N SER A 50 3.69 -17.29 -13.01
CA SER A 50 4.16 -17.71 -11.67
C SER A 50 3.05 -18.14 -10.69
N THR A 51 1.79 -17.78 -10.97
CA THR A 51 0.60 -18.25 -10.25
C THR A 51 0.22 -19.68 -10.62
N CYS A 52 0.59 -20.14 -11.81
CA CYS A 52 0.70 -21.55 -12.15
C CYS A 52 2.11 -22.00 -11.76
N LYS A 53 2.29 -23.13 -11.07
CA LYS A 53 3.62 -23.70 -10.80
C LYS A 53 4.41 -24.10 -12.07
N VAL A 54 3.97 -23.64 -13.24
CA VAL A 54 4.64 -23.77 -14.52
C VAL A 54 5.58 -22.58 -14.66
N ASN A 55 6.86 -22.88 -14.46
CA ASN A 55 7.91 -21.95 -14.80
C ASN A 55 7.80 -21.70 -16.32
N ILE A 56 7.49 -20.46 -16.74
CA ILE A 56 7.49 -20.06 -18.16
C ILE A 56 8.96 -20.08 -18.59
N GLN A 57 9.44 -21.28 -18.94
CA GLN A 57 10.80 -21.47 -19.41
C GLN A 57 10.91 -20.76 -20.76
N ARG A 58 11.97 -19.95 -20.92
CA ARG A 58 12.26 -19.17 -22.15
C ARG A 58 12.41 -20.01 -23.42
N GLN A 59 12.45 -21.34 -23.29
CA GLN A 59 12.62 -22.31 -24.36
C GLN A 59 11.34 -22.61 -25.16
N TYR A 60 10.16 -22.33 -24.62
CA TYR A 60 8.90 -22.60 -25.31
C TYR A 60 8.37 -21.34 -26.01
N ASP A 61 7.73 -21.54 -27.16
CA ASP A 61 6.97 -20.47 -27.81
C ASP A 61 5.62 -20.28 -27.11
N TRP A 62 5.67 -19.59 -25.98
CA TRP A 62 4.49 -19.27 -25.17
C TRP A 62 3.45 -18.47 -25.94
N VAL A 63 3.84 -17.75 -27.00
CA VAL A 63 2.89 -17.02 -27.83
C VAL A 63 1.96 -17.99 -28.53
N SER A 64 2.52 -18.93 -29.29
CA SER A 64 1.76 -19.97 -29.97
C SER A 64 0.95 -20.86 -29.00
N ILE A 65 1.47 -21.12 -27.80
CA ILE A 65 0.75 -21.90 -26.77
C ILE A 65 -0.48 -21.13 -26.28
N ILE A 66 -0.32 -19.86 -25.90
CA ILE A 66 -1.43 -19.04 -25.41
C ILE A 66 -2.46 -18.83 -26.52
N ASP A 67 -2.02 -18.52 -27.75
CA ASP A 67 -2.90 -18.40 -28.92
C ASP A 67 -3.75 -19.66 -29.12
N ARG A 68 -3.11 -20.84 -29.07
CA ARG A 68 -3.82 -22.12 -29.20
C ARG A 68 -4.80 -22.36 -28.07
N ILE A 69 -4.44 -22.02 -26.83
CA ILE A 69 -5.32 -22.20 -25.67
C ILE A 69 -6.54 -21.27 -25.77
N LEU A 70 -6.33 -20.00 -26.11
CA LEU A 70 -7.42 -19.04 -26.28
C LEU A 70 -8.33 -19.43 -27.46
N LEU A 71 -7.75 -19.90 -28.57
CA LEU A 71 -8.51 -20.38 -29.73
C LEU A 71 -9.39 -21.61 -29.41
N LEU A 72 -8.90 -22.50 -28.54
CA LEU A 72 -9.65 -23.70 -28.12
C LEU A 72 -10.65 -23.40 -27.00
N HIS A 73 -10.58 -22.23 -26.37
CA HIS A 73 -11.46 -21.86 -25.28
C HIS A 73 -12.87 -21.57 -25.79
N LYS A 74 -13.87 -22.27 -25.26
CA LYS A 74 -15.28 -22.16 -25.65
C LYS A 74 -16.15 -21.52 -24.58
N GLY A 75 -15.64 -21.40 -23.36
CA GLY A 75 -16.34 -20.76 -22.23
C GLY A 75 -16.19 -19.24 -22.21
N SER A 76 -16.90 -18.60 -21.27
CA SER A 76 -16.66 -17.19 -20.96
C SER A 76 -15.50 -17.08 -19.97
N ILE A 77 -14.44 -16.37 -20.35
CA ILE A 77 -13.34 -16.04 -19.45
C ILE A 77 -13.75 -14.84 -18.61
N THR A 78 -13.91 -15.04 -17.29
CA THR A 78 -14.19 -13.95 -16.35
C THR A 78 -12.93 -13.48 -15.62
N LYS A 79 -11.93 -14.36 -15.47
CA LYS A 79 -10.64 -14.05 -14.86
C LYS A 79 -9.49 -14.46 -15.77
N PHE A 80 -8.66 -13.49 -16.11
CA PHE A 80 -7.45 -13.70 -16.90
C PHE A 80 -6.21 -13.18 -16.15
N SER A 81 -5.19 -14.03 -16.04
CA SER A 81 -3.89 -13.65 -15.47
C SER A 81 -2.77 -14.12 -16.36
N LEU A 82 -1.82 -13.24 -16.65
CA LEU A 82 -0.66 -13.54 -17.47
C LEU A 82 0.60 -12.89 -16.91
N THR A 83 1.62 -13.70 -16.66
CA THR A 83 3.00 -13.22 -16.50
C THR A 83 3.75 -13.34 -17.81
N ILE A 84 4.33 -12.24 -18.24
CA ILE A 84 5.07 -12.07 -19.48
C ILE A 84 6.54 -11.98 -19.08
N ALA A 85 7.24 -13.12 -19.19
CA ALA A 85 8.63 -13.26 -18.73
C ALA A 85 9.68 -13.04 -19.84
N ASP A 86 9.21 -12.80 -21.06
CA ASP A 86 10.03 -12.52 -22.23
C ASP A 86 9.41 -11.41 -23.08
N LEU A 87 10.20 -10.42 -23.51
CA LEU A 87 9.75 -9.34 -24.38
C LEU A 87 9.17 -9.86 -25.71
N ARG A 88 9.62 -11.02 -26.19
CA ARG A 88 9.07 -11.67 -27.39
C ARG A 88 7.58 -12.00 -27.24
N MET A 89 7.11 -12.24 -26.01
CA MET A 89 5.70 -12.50 -25.75
C MET A 89 4.82 -11.25 -25.93
N CYS A 90 5.41 -10.04 -25.87
CA CYS A 90 4.66 -8.80 -26.06
C CYS A 90 3.97 -8.72 -27.43
N ARG A 91 4.49 -9.43 -28.44
CA ARG A 91 3.88 -9.52 -29.78
C ARG A 91 2.48 -10.13 -29.79
N GLY A 92 2.15 -10.96 -28.79
CA GLY A 92 0.85 -11.63 -28.69
C GLY A 92 -0.18 -10.84 -27.88
N ILE A 93 0.25 -9.84 -27.09
CA ILE A 93 -0.62 -9.14 -26.13
C ILE A 93 -1.81 -8.47 -26.80
N ASP A 94 -1.60 -7.85 -27.96
CA ASP A 94 -2.67 -7.19 -28.71
C ASP A 94 -3.76 -8.20 -29.10
N ASN A 95 -3.36 -9.36 -29.63
CA ASN A 95 -4.28 -10.42 -30.01
C ASN A 95 -5.01 -11.01 -28.80
N TRP A 96 -4.32 -11.20 -27.67
CA TRP A 96 -4.92 -11.74 -26.46
C TRP A 96 -5.93 -10.77 -25.85
N LEU A 97 -5.57 -9.50 -25.73
CA LEU A 97 -6.49 -8.49 -25.20
C LEU A 97 -7.66 -8.22 -26.16
N TYR A 98 -7.43 -8.30 -27.47
CA TYR A 98 -8.51 -8.26 -28.45
C TYR A 98 -9.47 -9.46 -28.28
N PHE A 99 -8.96 -10.67 -28.14
CA PHE A 99 -9.78 -11.85 -27.85
C PHE A 99 -10.57 -11.69 -26.56
N LEU A 100 -9.90 -11.25 -25.49
CA LEU A 100 -10.50 -11.00 -24.18
C LEU A 100 -11.54 -9.88 -24.20
N SER A 101 -11.44 -8.91 -25.12
CA SER A 101 -12.48 -7.89 -25.29
C SER A 101 -13.83 -8.44 -25.76
N ASN A 102 -13.83 -9.64 -26.36
CA ASN A 102 -15.03 -10.39 -26.69
C ASN A 102 -15.44 -11.36 -25.56
N CYS A 103 -14.66 -11.43 -24.48
CA CYS A 103 -14.96 -12.20 -23.28
C CYS A 103 -15.45 -11.24 -22.18
N HIS A 104 -16.42 -11.66 -21.38
CA HIS A 104 -16.92 -10.85 -20.26
C HIS A 104 -15.92 -10.84 -19.08
N VAL A 105 -14.70 -10.33 -19.31
CA VAL A 105 -13.61 -10.36 -18.32
C VAL A 105 -13.90 -9.37 -17.20
N GLU A 106 -13.93 -9.87 -15.97
CA GLU A 106 -14.15 -9.11 -14.74
C GLU A 106 -12.84 -8.85 -13.98
N GLU A 107 -11.88 -9.78 -14.04
CA GLU A 107 -10.59 -9.64 -13.36
C GLU A 107 -9.43 -9.84 -14.36
N LEU A 108 -8.61 -8.80 -14.52
CA LEU A 108 -7.41 -8.84 -15.37
C LEU A 108 -6.14 -8.63 -14.54
N THR A 109 -5.18 -9.53 -14.72
CA THR A 109 -3.82 -9.40 -14.18
C THR A 109 -2.78 -9.53 -15.28
N LEU A 110 -1.97 -8.50 -15.50
CA LEU A 110 -0.82 -8.55 -16.41
C LEU A 110 0.46 -8.20 -15.65
N CYS A 111 1.43 -9.09 -15.66
CA CYS A 111 2.72 -8.90 -15.02
C CYS A 111 3.83 -8.97 -16.07
N PHE A 112 4.53 -7.87 -16.32
CA PHE A 112 5.64 -7.80 -17.26
C PHE A 112 6.96 -7.94 -16.48
N ASP A 113 7.63 -9.08 -16.56
CA ASP A 113 8.85 -9.38 -15.78
C ASP A 113 10.11 -8.79 -16.43
N PHE A 114 10.04 -7.51 -16.79
CA PHE A 114 11.16 -6.73 -17.35
C PHE A 114 11.12 -5.30 -16.78
N PRO A 115 11.79 -5.08 -15.63
CA PRO A 115 11.77 -3.79 -14.94
C PRO A 115 12.30 -2.61 -15.78
N ASP A 116 13.20 -2.86 -16.73
CA ASP A 116 13.84 -1.79 -17.51
C ASP A 116 13.04 -1.38 -18.75
N SER A 117 12.37 -2.33 -19.38
CA SER A 117 11.60 -2.13 -20.60
C SER A 117 10.13 -2.09 -20.22
N HIS A 118 9.55 -0.91 -20.02
CA HIS A 118 8.11 -0.81 -19.72
C HIS A 118 7.35 -0.74 -21.07
N PRO A 119 6.86 -1.86 -21.62
CA PRO A 119 6.14 -1.83 -22.89
C PRO A 119 4.83 -1.05 -22.76
N VAL A 120 4.43 -0.38 -23.83
CA VAL A 120 3.09 0.21 -23.90
C VAL A 120 2.07 -0.90 -23.89
N ILE A 121 1.15 -0.84 -22.93
CA ILE A 121 0.07 -1.82 -22.80
C ILE A 121 -0.96 -1.54 -23.90
N SER A 122 -1.44 -2.61 -24.53
CA SER A 122 -2.36 -2.53 -25.67
C SER A 122 -3.59 -1.67 -25.40
N GLN A 123 -4.04 -0.94 -26.43
CA GLN A 123 -5.28 -0.17 -26.37
C GLN A 123 -6.53 -1.04 -26.13
N PHE A 124 -6.48 -2.32 -26.49
CA PHE A 124 -7.58 -3.27 -26.27
C PHE A 124 -7.86 -3.52 -24.78
N LEU A 125 -6.93 -3.20 -23.88
CA LEU A 125 -7.22 -3.21 -22.44
C LEU A 125 -8.38 -2.26 -22.09
N PHE A 126 -8.47 -1.12 -22.76
CA PHE A 126 -9.47 -0.07 -22.47
C PHE A 126 -10.85 -0.36 -23.07
N THR A 127 -11.02 -1.47 -23.80
CA THR A 127 -12.31 -1.92 -24.33
C THR A 127 -12.98 -2.96 -23.44
N LEU A 128 -12.34 -3.41 -22.36
CA LEU A 128 -12.86 -4.38 -21.41
C LEU A 128 -13.89 -3.72 -20.46
N ASP A 129 -15.16 -3.71 -20.87
CA ASP A 129 -16.26 -3.00 -20.21
C ASP A 129 -16.77 -3.65 -18.90
N ARG A 130 -16.50 -4.94 -18.70
CA ARG A 130 -16.91 -5.70 -17.49
C ARG A 130 -15.89 -5.70 -16.35
N LEU A 131 -14.72 -5.05 -16.52
CA LEU A 131 -13.66 -5.09 -15.52
C LEU A 131 -14.12 -4.54 -14.16
N THR A 132 -13.94 -5.36 -13.14
CA THR A 132 -14.10 -5.03 -11.72
C THR A 132 -12.76 -4.95 -10.99
N ARG A 133 -11.73 -5.68 -11.47
CA ARG A 133 -10.37 -5.61 -10.94
C ARG A 133 -9.33 -5.54 -12.05
N LEU A 134 -8.42 -4.58 -11.91
CA LEU A 134 -7.26 -4.44 -12.79
C LEU A 134 -5.98 -4.44 -11.95
N PHE A 135 -5.11 -5.41 -12.21
CA PHE A 135 -3.81 -5.55 -11.57
C PHE A 135 -2.71 -5.53 -12.63
N LEU A 136 -1.81 -4.57 -12.55
CA LEU A 136 -0.73 -4.39 -13.50
C LEU A 136 0.62 -4.29 -12.78
N VAL A 137 1.61 -5.02 -13.28
CA VAL A 137 3.00 -4.95 -12.80
C VAL A 137 3.91 -4.64 -13.97
N TYR A 138 4.61 -3.51 -13.90
CA TYR A 138 5.40 -2.92 -14.98
C TYR A 138 4.58 -2.65 -16.25
N GLY A 139 5.19 -1.97 -17.23
CA GLY A 139 4.51 -1.49 -18.44
C GLY A 139 4.11 -0.03 -18.39
N GLU A 140 3.58 0.48 -19.49
CA GLU A 140 3.19 1.88 -19.67
C GLU A 140 1.71 1.95 -20.09
N LEU A 141 0.91 2.62 -19.27
CA LEU A 141 -0.52 2.78 -19.49
C LEU A 141 -0.77 4.09 -20.24
N LYS A 142 -1.29 3.99 -21.47
CA LYS A 142 -1.70 5.14 -22.30
C LYS A 142 -3.18 5.04 -22.65
N PRO A 143 -4.09 5.57 -21.81
CA PRO A 143 -5.50 5.59 -22.12
C PRO A 143 -5.75 6.36 -23.43
N PRO A 144 -6.36 5.74 -24.46
CA PRO A 144 -6.64 6.43 -25.71
C PRO A 144 -7.72 7.51 -25.50
N PRO A 145 -7.81 8.53 -26.37
CA PRO A 145 -8.86 9.57 -26.29
C PRO A 145 -10.28 9.01 -26.31
N THR A 146 -10.47 7.85 -26.95
CA THR A 146 -11.74 7.12 -27.04
C THR A 146 -12.12 6.37 -25.75
N PHE A 147 -11.22 6.27 -24.77
CA PHE A 147 -11.49 5.58 -23.51
C PHE A 147 -12.64 6.26 -22.74
N ARG A 148 -13.77 5.55 -22.62
CA ARG A 148 -14.97 6.04 -21.94
C ARG A 148 -14.93 5.84 -20.42
N GLY A 149 -14.02 5.01 -19.93
CA GLY A 149 -13.95 4.64 -18.53
C GLY A 149 -14.20 3.17 -18.28
N PHE A 150 -13.82 2.71 -17.09
CA PHE A 150 -14.22 1.40 -16.59
C PHE A 150 -15.36 1.59 -15.59
N GLU A 151 -16.60 1.47 -16.07
CA GLU A 151 -17.80 1.75 -15.28
C GLU A 151 -17.99 0.82 -14.08
N ARG A 152 -17.39 -0.38 -14.13
CA ARG A 152 -17.53 -1.43 -13.11
C ARG A 152 -16.27 -1.62 -12.27
N LEU A 153 -15.21 -0.85 -12.49
CA LEU A 153 -13.93 -1.06 -11.83
C LEU A 153 -14.02 -0.68 -10.35
N ILE A 154 -13.82 -1.68 -9.49
CA ILE A 154 -13.86 -1.55 -8.02
C ILE A 154 -12.45 -1.46 -7.45
N ARG A 155 -11.49 -2.16 -8.06
CA ARG A 155 -10.13 -2.29 -7.54
C ARG A 155 -9.08 -2.10 -8.62
N LEU A 156 -8.14 -1.19 -8.34
CA LEU A 156 -6.99 -0.89 -9.18
C LEU A 156 -5.69 -1.10 -8.38
N ASP A 157 -4.83 -1.98 -8.87
CA ASP A 157 -3.49 -2.18 -8.34
C ASP A 157 -2.46 -1.95 -9.46
N LEU A 158 -1.58 -0.94 -9.30
CA LEU A 158 -0.53 -0.61 -10.26
C LEU A 158 0.84 -0.68 -9.57
N PHE A 159 1.72 -1.57 -10.02
CA PHE A 159 3.07 -1.73 -9.48
C PHE A 159 4.10 -1.42 -10.55
N ASN A 160 4.85 -0.33 -10.39
CA ASN A 160 5.83 0.20 -11.34
C ASN A 160 5.26 0.40 -12.75
N VAL A 161 3.99 0.75 -12.87
CA VAL A 161 3.37 1.10 -14.14
C VAL A 161 3.64 2.57 -14.44
N CYS A 162 4.17 2.86 -15.62
CA CYS A 162 4.36 4.21 -16.10
C CYS A 162 3.02 4.81 -16.56
N ILE A 163 2.64 5.93 -15.96
CA ILE A 163 1.48 6.74 -16.37
C ILE A 163 1.74 8.18 -15.93
N SER A 164 1.45 9.17 -16.77
CA SER A 164 1.61 10.58 -16.37
C SER A 164 0.54 10.97 -15.34
N ALA A 165 0.82 12.00 -14.54
CA ALA A 165 -0.13 12.48 -13.52
C ALA A 165 -1.49 12.91 -14.11
N GLY A 166 -1.46 13.57 -15.28
CA GLY A 166 -2.67 14.01 -15.97
C GLY A 166 -3.50 12.84 -16.52
N GLU A 167 -2.84 11.85 -17.13
CA GLU A 167 -3.51 10.63 -17.60
C GLU A 167 -4.08 9.82 -16.44
N PHE A 168 -3.34 9.69 -15.34
CA PHE A 168 -3.82 8.97 -14.16
C PHE A 168 -5.06 9.63 -13.55
N LYS A 169 -5.05 10.95 -13.38
CA LYS A 169 -6.23 11.71 -12.94
C LYS A 169 -7.44 11.46 -13.85
N SER A 170 -7.25 11.57 -15.17
CA SER A 170 -8.30 11.35 -16.17
C SER A 170 -8.80 9.91 -16.19
N PHE A 171 -7.91 8.94 -15.91
CA PHE A 171 -8.25 7.53 -15.82
C PHE A 171 -9.16 7.26 -14.61
N ILE A 172 -8.78 7.76 -13.43
CA ILE A 172 -9.52 7.55 -12.18
C ILE A 172 -10.90 8.21 -12.23
N SER A 173 -11.01 9.43 -12.76
CA SER A 173 -12.30 10.14 -12.85
C SER A 173 -13.33 9.42 -13.74
N LYS A 174 -12.87 8.53 -14.62
CA LYS A 174 -13.71 7.68 -15.47
C LYS A 174 -14.01 6.30 -14.87
N CYS A 175 -13.70 6.09 -13.60
CA CYS A 175 -13.95 4.84 -12.87
C CYS A 175 -14.85 5.12 -11.63
N PRO A 176 -16.18 5.29 -11.82
CA PRO A 176 -17.07 5.82 -10.77
C PRO A 176 -17.28 4.88 -9.58
N LEU A 177 -17.11 3.57 -9.74
CA LEU A 177 -17.30 2.56 -8.69
C LEU A 177 -16.00 2.18 -7.96
N LEU A 178 -14.92 2.95 -8.16
CA LEU A 178 -13.60 2.60 -7.64
C LEU A 178 -13.56 2.77 -6.12
N GLU A 179 -13.37 1.65 -5.40
CA GLU A 179 -13.30 1.61 -3.94
C GLU A 179 -11.88 1.39 -3.40
N TYR A 180 -10.98 0.85 -4.24
CA TYR A 180 -9.64 0.45 -3.83
C TYR A 180 -8.59 0.87 -4.85
N ILE A 181 -7.58 1.63 -4.40
CA ILE A 181 -6.41 1.98 -5.19
C ILE A 181 -5.14 1.59 -4.43
N LYS A 182 -4.26 0.83 -5.07
CA LYS A 182 -2.89 0.61 -4.62
C LYS A 182 -1.89 0.94 -5.71
N LEU A 183 -0.94 1.80 -5.40
CA LEU A 183 0.10 2.27 -6.30
C LEU A 183 1.46 2.02 -5.69
N GLU A 184 2.34 1.31 -6.39
CA GLU A 184 3.76 1.28 -6.11
C GLU A 184 4.48 1.83 -7.33
N SER A 185 5.36 2.82 -7.17
CA SER A 185 5.90 3.59 -8.29
C SER A 185 7.32 4.03 -7.97
N PHE A 186 8.30 3.34 -8.56
CA PHE A 186 9.72 3.58 -8.35
C PHE A 186 10.44 3.99 -9.64
N GLY A 187 11.63 4.56 -9.49
CA GLY A 187 12.47 4.95 -10.63
C GLY A 187 12.20 6.36 -11.18
N PRO A 188 12.76 6.71 -12.34
CA PRO A 188 12.70 8.05 -12.91
C PRO A 188 11.33 8.41 -13.49
N ARG A 189 10.57 7.42 -13.98
CA ARG A 189 9.23 7.59 -14.54
C ARG A 189 8.10 7.40 -13.52
N ALA A 190 8.45 7.40 -12.24
CA ALA A 190 7.48 7.24 -11.17
C ALA A 190 6.48 8.41 -11.14
N ILE A 191 5.18 8.12 -11.13
CA ILE A 191 4.16 9.12 -10.81
C ILE A 191 4.42 9.71 -9.42
N ALA A 192 4.61 11.03 -9.38
CA ALA A 192 4.95 11.77 -8.16
C ALA A 192 3.96 12.88 -7.80
N ASN A 193 3.09 13.26 -8.72
CA ASN A 193 1.98 14.18 -8.48
C ASN A 193 0.69 13.37 -8.56
N ILE A 194 -0.05 13.29 -7.46
CA ILE A 194 -1.23 12.44 -7.34
C ILE A 194 -2.44 13.32 -7.09
N GLU A 195 -3.43 13.25 -7.98
CA GLU A 195 -4.74 13.86 -7.77
C GLU A 195 -5.79 12.76 -7.90
N ILE A 196 -6.52 12.51 -6.82
CA ILE A 196 -7.56 11.48 -6.75
C ILE A 196 -8.91 12.16 -6.69
N ASP A 197 -9.75 11.92 -7.70
CA ASP A 197 -11.17 12.30 -7.70
C ASP A 197 -12.00 11.01 -7.81
N ALA A 198 -12.38 10.46 -6.66
CA ALA A 198 -13.00 9.14 -6.57
C ALA A 198 -14.01 9.09 -5.40
N PRO A 199 -15.32 9.29 -5.66
CA PRO A 199 -16.32 9.44 -4.61
C PRO A 199 -16.55 8.22 -3.73
N ASN A 200 -16.33 7.02 -4.29
CA ASN A 200 -16.56 5.74 -3.59
C ASN A 200 -15.28 5.14 -2.99
N LEU A 201 -14.15 5.86 -3.03
CA LEU A 201 -12.87 5.31 -2.60
C LEU A 201 -12.84 5.10 -1.09
N LYS A 202 -12.56 3.86 -0.67
CA LYS A 202 -12.46 3.45 0.75
C LYS A 202 -11.02 3.15 1.16
N PHE A 203 -10.18 2.71 0.22
CA PHE A 203 -8.77 2.39 0.47
C PHE A 203 -7.86 3.05 -0.55
N PHE A 204 -6.84 3.74 -0.06
CA PHE A 204 -5.76 4.30 -0.88
C PHE A 204 -4.39 3.92 -0.32
N SER A 205 -3.54 3.33 -1.15
CA SER A 205 -2.14 3.13 -0.82
C SER A 205 -1.22 3.64 -1.92
N TYR A 206 -0.19 4.37 -1.51
CA TYR A 206 0.88 4.83 -2.40
C TYR A 206 2.26 4.57 -1.79
N ARG A 207 3.13 3.95 -2.58
CA ARG A 207 4.55 3.76 -2.26
C ARG A 207 5.42 4.22 -3.42
N GLY A 208 6.23 5.25 -3.20
CA GLY A 208 7.01 5.84 -4.29
C GLY A 208 7.55 7.23 -3.98
N ARG A 209 8.08 7.91 -5.00
CA ARG A 209 8.53 9.31 -4.87
C ARG A 209 7.33 10.26 -4.93
N LEU A 210 7.07 11.01 -3.87
CA LEU A 210 5.94 11.96 -3.83
C LEU A 210 6.43 13.41 -3.88
N HIS A 211 5.85 14.19 -4.79
CA HIS A 211 6.01 15.65 -4.86
C HIS A 211 4.72 16.37 -4.42
N SER A 212 3.55 15.86 -4.80
CA SER A 212 2.26 16.41 -4.38
C SER A 212 1.19 15.32 -4.30
N ILE A 213 0.21 15.51 -3.41
CA ILE A 213 -0.98 14.67 -3.29
C ILE A 213 -2.20 15.52 -2.96
N CYS A 214 -3.31 15.28 -3.65
CA CYS A 214 -4.58 15.97 -3.47
C CYS A 214 -5.75 14.99 -3.57
N PHE A 215 -6.72 15.13 -2.67
CA PHE A 215 -7.91 14.31 -2.57
C PHE A 215 -9.14 15.18 -2.86
N LYS A 216 -9.85 14.85 -3.95
CA LYS A 216 -11.10 15.49 -4.37
C LYS A 216 -12.24 14.50 -4.25
N ASN A 217 -13.38 14.97 -3.74
CA ASN A 217 -14.61 14.19 -3.55
C ASN A 217 -14.44 12.85 -2.80
N THR A 218 -13.35 12.63 -2.08
CA THR A 218 -12.92 11.34 -1.51
C THR A 218 -13.35 11.18 -0.05
N LEU A 219 -14.60 11.54 0.24
CA LEU A 219 -15.12 11.67 1.61
C LEU A 219 -15.30 10.31 2.32
N LEU A 220 -15.33 9.21 1.57
CA LEU A 220 -15.49 7.85 2.09
C LEU A 220 -14.16 7.13 2.34
N LEU A 221 -13.02 7.82 2.21
CA LEU A 221 -11.71 7.20 2.40
C LEU A 221 -11.49 6.80 3.86
N GLU A 222 -11.54 5.50 4.14
CA GLU A 222 -11.41 4.92 5.47
C GLU A 222 -9.95 4.58 5.81
N GLU A 223 -9.20 4.04 4.84
CA GLU A 223 -7.80 3.65 5.05
C GLU A 223 -6.87 4.32 4.04
N MET A 224 -5.85 4.99 4.58
CA MET A 224 -4.78 5.60 3.80
C MET A 224 -3.41 5.07 4.24
N ALA A 225 -2.61 4.59 3.29
CA ALA A 225 -1.25 4.14 3.51
C ALA A 225 -0.26 4.80 2.53
N VAL A 226 0.53 5.77 2.99
CA VAL A 226 1.49 6.51 2.15
C VAL A 226 2.92 6.34 2.67
N THR A 227 3.74 5.64 1.89
CA THR A 227 5.17 5.46 2.17
C THR A 227 6.00 6.10 1.07
N SER A 228 6.40 7.35 1.27
CA SER A 228 7.16 8.11 0.28
C SER A 228 8.66 7.86 0.38
N HIS A 229 9.43 8.16 -0.67
CA HIS A 229 10.89 8.20 -0.62
C HIS A 229 11.40 9.53 -1.16
N ARG A 230 12.15 10.30 -0.36
CA ARG A 230 12.88 11.49 -0.84
C ARG A 230 14.10 11.05 -1.65
N ASN A 231 14.39 11.77 -2.74
CA ASN A 231 15.62 11.57 -3.49
C ASN A 231 16.81 12.15 -2.69
N LYS A 232 17.79 11.31 -2.32
CA LYS A 232 19.02 11.77 -1.67
C LYS A 232 19.93 12.55 -2.63
N ASN A 233 19.71 12.48 -3.94
CA ASN A 233 20.53 13.13 -4.97
C ASN A 233 20.10 14.59 -5.27
N LEU A 234 19.38 15.25 -4.34
CA LEU A 234 18.92 16.64 -4.51
C LEU A 234 20.05 17.70 -4.49
N HIS A 235 21.32 17.29 -4.57
CA HIS A 235 22.43 18.21 -4.85
C HIS A 235 22.57 18.58 -6.35
N GLU A 236 21.84 17.91 -7.26
CA GLU A 236 21.97 18.12 -8.72
C GLU A 236 20.67 18.52 -9.43
N MET A 237 19.70 19.12 -8.73
CA MET A 237 18.65 19.88 -9.42
C MET A 237 19.13 21.33 -9.62
N PRO A 238 19.07 21.89 -10.84
CA PRO A 238 19.44 23.29 -11.05
C PRO A 238 18.56 24.16 -10.14
N ARG A 239 19.21 25.01 -9.35
CA ARG A 239 18.59 25.92 -8.35
C ARG A 239 17.50 26.84 -8.90
N ASN A 240 17.28 26.83 -10.22
CA ASN A 240 16.34 27.70 -10.93
C ASN A 240 14.89 27.18 -11.00
N LEU A 241 14.60 25.98 -10.47
CA LEU A 241 13.21 25.52 -10.23
C LEU A 241 12.83 25.46 -8.74
N ALA A 242 13.76 25.87 -7.85
CA ALA A 242 13.43 26.18 -6.46
C ALA A 242 12.75 27.55 -6.41
N ILE A 243 11.57 27.68 -7.02
CA ILE A 243 10.68 28.78 -6.71
C ILE A 243 10.27 28.58 -5.27
N SER A 244 10.68 29.56 -4.47
CA SER A 244 10.31 29.80 -3.09
C SER A 244 8.79 29.85 -2.92
N GLU A 245 8.16 28.70 -2.73
CA GLU A 245 6.87 28.66 -2.05
C GLU A 245 7.13 28.51 -0.55
N PRO A 246 6.47 29.29 0.32
CA PRO A 246 6.68 29.18 1.76
C PRO A 246 6.38 27.74 2.18
N TYR A 247 7.22 27.18 3.06
CA TYR A 247 7.09 25.83 3.61
C TYR A 247 5.82 25.68 4.46
N TYR A 248 4.64 25.71 3.83
CA TYR A 248 3.36 25.46 4.49
C TYR A 248 3.23 23.96 4.77
N SER A 249 2.70 23.64 5.95
CA SER A 249 2.41 22.26 6.29
C SER A 249 1.27 21.73 5.43
N ASN A 250 1.48 20.57 4.80
CA ASN A 250 0.45 19.88 4.02
C ASN A 250 -0.51 19.05 4.90
N VAL A 251 -0.31 19.05 6.23
CA VAL A 251 -1.14 18.25 7.16
C VAL A 251 -2.61 18.68 7.06
N VAL A 252 -2.87 19.99 7.13
CA VAL A 252 -4.23 20.53 7.11
C VAL A 252 -4.89 20.33 5.75
N THR A 253 -4.15 20.62 4.67
CA THR A 253 -4.69 20.54 3.31
C THR A 253 -5.05 19.12 2.91
N ILE A 254 -4.25 18.12 3.31
CA ILE A 254 -4.48 16.72 2.96
C ILE A 254 -5.49 16.08 3.92
N LEU A 255 -5.27 16.16 5.23
CA LEU A 255 -6.09 15.42 6.19
C LEU A 255 -7.40 16.13 6.53
N GLY A 256 -7.47 17.46 6.35
CA GLY A 256 -8.72 18.19 6.44
C GLY A 256 -9.74 17.78 5.38
N GLN A 257 -9.32 17.11 4.30
CA GLN A 257 -10.18 16.61 3.23
C GLN A 257 -10.72 15.19 3.50
N LEU A 258 -10.31 14.53 4.59
CA LEU A 258 -10.55 13.10 4.83
C LEU A 258 -11.34 12.87 6.13
N PRO A 259 -12.64 13.22 6.19
CA PRO A 259 -13.42 13.17 7.43
C PRO A 259 -13.72 11.75 7.95
N SER A 260 -13.70 10.73 7.08
CA SER A 260 -14.06 9.34 7.41
C SER A 260 -12.85 8.45 7.69
N ILE A 261 -11.63 9.01 7.71
CA ILE A 261 -10.42 8.21 7.86
C ILE A 261 -10.37 7.51 9.23
N THR A 262 -10.25 6.19 9.19
CA THR A 262 -10.17 5.31 10.37
C THR A 262 -8.77 4.80 10.64
N LYS A 263 -7.96 4.66 9.58
CA LYS A 263 -6.60 4.14 9.64
C LYS A 263 -5.66 4.93 8.75
N LEU A 264 -4.57 5.40 9.34
CA LEU A 264 -3.50 6.09 8.65
C LEU A 264 -2.16 5.42 8.90
N THR A 265 -1.50 5.00 7.83
CA THR A 265 -0.13 4.47 7.85
C THR A 265 0.79 5.37 7.04
N VAL A 266 1.80 5.94 7.69
CA VAL A 266 2.74 6.87 7.03
C VAL A 266 4.17 6.58 7.44
N ASN A 267 5.14 6.90 6.58
CA ASN A 267 6.56 6.80 6.91
C ASN A 267 7.23 8.15 7.19
N ARG A 268 8.49 8.13 7.63
CA ARG A 268 9.28 9.36 7.87
C ARG A 268 9.24 10.37 6.73
N ASP A 269 9.42 9.94 5.49
CA ASP A 269 9.54 10.85 4.37
C ASP A 269 8.21 11.55 4.10
N PHE A 270 7.09 10.85 4.29
CA PHE A 270 5.77 11.45 4.23
C PHE A 270 5.48 12.37 5.42
N LEU A 271 5.90 12.02 6.65
CA LEU A 271 5.81 12.93 7.80
C LEU A 271 6.59 14.23 7.55
N GLN A 272 7.79 14.16 6.99
CA GLN A 272 8.56 15.36 6.64
C GLN A 272 7.91 16.15 5.48
N PHE A 273 7.26 15.47 4.53
CA PHE A 273 6.48 16.12 3.47
C PHE A 273 5.27 16.88 4.05
N LEU A 274 4.56 16.27 5.00
CA LEU A 274 3.49 16.90 5.76
C LEU A 274 4.00 18.09 6.57
N ALA A 275 5.21 18.01 7.12
CA ALA A 275 5.81 19.06 7.92
C ALA A 275 6.33 20.28 7.12
N GLY A 276 6.12 20.33 5.80
CA GLY A 276 6.63 21.40 4.96
C GLY A 276 8.15 21.35 4.82
N GLY A 277 8.71 20.23 4.36
CA GLY A 277 10.13 20.18 3.95
C GLY A 277 11.14 19.88 5.06
N GLY A 278 10.77 19.91 6.34
CA GLY A 278 11.58 19.39 7.44
C GLY A 278 11.89 20.37 8.58
N SER A 279 11.42 21.62 8.52
CA SER A 279 11.58 22.60 9.61
C SER A 279 10.60 22.37 10.76
N GLY A 280 9.44 21.75 10.51
CA GLY A 280 8.42 21.47 11.53
C GLY A 280 7.68 22.70 12.06
N GLY A 281 8.18 23.92 11.82
CA GLY A 281 7.63 25.17 12.35
C GLY A 281 6.26 25.56 11.80
N GLY A 282 5.84 25.00 10.66
CA GLY A 282 4.51 25.22 10.07
C GLY A 282 3.45 24.21 10.51
N VAL A 283 3.80 23.20 11.32
CA VAL A 283 2.87 22.15 11.72
C VAL A 283 2.00 22.65 12.88
N PRO A 284 0.67 22.66 12.73
CA PRO A 284 -0.19 23.09 13.82
C PRO A 284 -0.16 22.09 14.98
N LYS A 285 -0.34 22.55 16.22
CA LYS A 285 -0.39 21.65 17.39
C LYS A 285 -1.51 20.61 17.27
N LYS A 286 -2.62 20.98 16.64
CA LYS A 286 -3.81 20.17 16.38
C LYS A 286 -4.42 20.62 15.05
N LEU A 287 -5.04 19.71 14.32
CA LEU A 287 -5.81 20.04 13.11
C LEU A 287 -7.00 20.93 13.46
N PRO A 288 -7.45 21.81 12.53
CA PRO A 288 -8.65 22.60 12.72
C PRO A 288 -9.90 21.76 12.97
N ASN A 289 -9.98 20.59 12.32
CA ASN A 289 -11.05 19.62 12.47
C ASN A 289 -10.50 18.31 13.02
N ASP A 290 -11.22 17.72 13.99
CA ASP A 290 -10.87 16.44 14.58
C ASP A 290 -11.12 15.27 13.62
N LEU A 291 -10.18 14.33 13.60
CA LEU A 291 -10.28 13.04 12.91
C LEU A 291 -11.12 12.08 13.78
N ASN A 292 -12.42 12.36 13.86
CA ASN A 292 -13.35 11.71 14.78
C ASN A 292 -13.55 10.21 14.58
N HIS A 293 -13.14 9.67 13.42
CA HIS A 293 -13.22 8.25 13.09
C HIS A 293 -11.86 7.54 13.18
N MET A 294 -10.78 8.27 13.47
CA MET A 294 -9.42 7.71 13.48
C MET A 294 -9.24 6.78 14.69
N HIS A 295 -9.04 5.49 14.40
CA HIS A 295 -8.83 4.44 15.40
C HIS A 295 -7.40 3.90 15.39
N HIS A 296 -6.72 3.96 14.24
CA HIS A 296 -5.43 3.32 14.02
C HIS A 296 -4.42 4.29 13.38
N LEU A 297 -3.36 4.62 14.13
CA LEU A 297 -2.21 5.33 13.59
C LEU A 297 -1.00 4.41 13.53
N CYS A 298 -0.32 4.40 12.39
CA CYS A 298 0.90 3.63 12.17
C CYS A 298 1.98 4.53 11.56
N PHE A 299 3.09 4.70 12.29
CA PHE A 299 4.26 5.43 11.85
C PHE A 299 5.39 4.44 11.54
N TRP A 300 5.82 4.39 10.26
CA TRP A 300 6.83 3.46 9.79
C TRP A 300 8.19 4.14 9.62
N ILE A 301 9.22 3.62 10.28
CA ILE A 301 10.59 4.15 10.26
C ILE A 301 10.60 5.64 10.69
N MET A 302 9.87 5.99 11.74
CA MET A 302 9.80 7.37 12.24
C MET A 302 11.07 7.74 13.00
N ASN A 303 11.67 8.89 12.70
CA ASN A 303 12.81 9.42 13.43
C ASN A 303 12.35 10.34 14.56
N LEU A 304 12.35 9.83 15.78
CA LEU A 304 12.01 10.60 16.98
C LEU A 304 13.06 11.67 17.32
N SER A 305 14.22 11.65 16.67
CA SER A 305 15.26 12.69 16.78
C SER A 305 15.03 13.86 15.81
N THR A 306 13.91 13.92 15.11
CA THR A 306 13.59 15.00 14.15
C THR A 306 12.31 15.72 14.55
N ILE A 307 12.42 16.99 14.94
CA ILE A 307 11.30 17.81 15.39
C ILE A 307 10.15 17.83 14.38
N ALA A 308 10.44 17.94 13.08
CA ALA A 308 9.40 17.93 12.05
C ALA A 308 8.55 16.65 12.04
N GLU A 309 9.19 15.48 12.18
CA GLU A 309 8.47 14.19 12.22
C GLU A 309 7.66 14.05 13.52
N VAL A 310 8.26 14.44 14.65
CA VAL A 310 7.60 14.44 15.97
C VAL A 310 6.41 15.39 16.00
N SER A 311 6.55 16.62 15.49
CA SER A 311 5.48 17.61 15.41
C SER A 311 4.31 17.10 14.58
N CYS A 312 4.57 16.48 13.42
CA CYS A 312 3.51 15.87 12.62
C CYS A 312 2.82 14.72 13.36
N ALA A 313 3.58 13.81 13.96
CA ALA A 313 3.00 12.70 14.72
C ALA A 313 2.13 13.20 15.88
N LEU A 314 2.61 14.18 16.65
CA LEU A 314 1.85 14.77 17.76
C LEU A 314 0.61 15.52 17.27
N CYS A 315 0.68 16.25 16.16
CA CYS A 315 -0.48 16.87 15.54
C CYS A 315 -1.56 15.83 15.23
N LEU A 316 -1.19 14.71 14.60
CA LEU A 316 -2.11 13.62 14.26
C LEU A 316 -2.71 12.96 15.50
N ILE A 317 -1.88 12.66 16.50
CA ILE A 317 -2.31 12.05 17.77
C ILE A 317 -3.30 12.98 18.49
N ARG A 318 -2.98 14.27 18.62
CA ARG A 318 -3.84 15.28 19.28
C ARG A 318 -5.16 15.53 18.53
N SER A 319 -5.19 15.27 17.23
CA SER A 319 -6.38 15.44 16.39
C SER A 319 -7.21 14.16 16.27
N SER A 320 -6.86 13.09 16.98
CA SER A 320 -7.51 11.77 16.89
C SER A 320 -8.12 11.38 18.24
N PRO A 321 -9.26 11.98 18.65
CA PRO A 321 -9.82 11.79 19.99
C PRO A 321 -10.25 10.34 20.28
N LYS A 322 -10.61 9.56 19.24
CA LYS A 322 -11.02 8.15 19.35
C LYS A 322 -9.92 7.15 18.99
N LEU A 323 -8.66 7.58 19.04
CA LEU A 323 -7.51 6.74 18.71
C LEU A 323 -7.43 5.55 19.68
N GLN A 324 -7.43 4.32 19.15
CA GLN A 324 -7.39 3.08 19.96
C GLN A 324 -6.04 2.38 19.91
N SER A 325 -5.33 2.47 18.79
CA SER A 325 -4.05 1.80 18.60
C SER A 325 -3.04 2.70 17.90
N LEU A 326 -1.88 2.84 18.52
CA LEU A 326 -0.72 3.53 17.98
C LEU A 326 0.43 2.55 17.75
N LYS A 327 0.89 2.44 16.50
CA LYS A 327 2.04 1.61 16.12
C LYS A 327 3.17 2.51 15.62
N ILE A 328 4.38 2.32 16.14
CA ILE A 328 5.56 3.06 15.73
C ILE A 328 6.65 2.04 15.40
N THR A 329 7.31 2.22 14.26
CA THR A 329 8.59 1.56 13.99
C THR A 329 9.65 2.65 14.01
N ALA A 330 10.48 2.69 15.04
CA ALA A 330 11.46 3.75 15.20
C ALA A 330 12.59 3.61 14.18
N LEU A 331 13.08 4.74 13.66
CA LEU A 331 14.37 4.82 13.00
C LEU A 331 15.42 5.00 14.10
N GLY A 332 16.32 4.03 14.24
CA GLY A 332 17.41 4.13 15.21
C GLY A 332 18.38 5.29 14.91
N LEU A 333 19.44 5.41 15.70
CA LEU A 333 20.39 6.52 15.64
C LEU A 333 20.92 6.77 14.22
N ARG A 334 20.64 7.96 13.69
CA ARG A 334 21.27 8.47 12.44
C ARG A 334 22.00 9.79 12.65
N ASN A 335 21.44 10.68 13.47
CA ASN A 335 21.89 12.05 13.63
C ASN A 335 22.01 12.36 15.14
N PRO A 336 23.14 12.01 15.77
CA PRO A 336 23.34 12.19 17.21
C PRO A 336 23.23 13.65 17.65
N GLU A 337 23.56 14.61 16.77
CA GLU A 337 23.53 16.04 17.05
C GLU A 337 22.12 16.59 17.37
N ASN A 338 21.07 15.91 16.92
CA ASN A 338 19.68 16.37 17.12
C ASN A 338 19.00 15.71 18.34
N LEU A 339 19.69 14.84 19.08
CA LEU A 339 19.08 14.09 20.18
C LEU A 339 18.63 15.00 21.32
N GLU A 340 19.50 15.92 21.76
CA GLU A 340 19.20 16.80 22.89
C GLU A 340 18.05 17.75 22.56
N THR A 341 18.11 18.40 21.39
CA THR A 341 17.09 19.34 20.93
C THR A 341 15.73 18.67 20.73
N ALA A 342 15.70 17.47 20.16
CA ALA A 342 14.48 16.68 20.02
C ALA A 342 13.91 16.24 21.38
N ALA A 343 14.76 15.79 22.31
CA ALA A 343 14.33 15.40 23.65
C ALA A 343 13.75 16.60 24.43
N GLN A 344 14.43 17.76 24.41
CA GLN A 344 13.93 18.99 25.03
C GLN A 344 12.59 19.42 24.43
N PHE A 345 12.46 19.35 23.10
CA PHE A 345 11.20 19.64 22.42
C PHE A 345 10.06 18.73 22.91
N ILE A 346 10.30 17.42 23.00
CA ILE A 346 9.30 16.44 23.46
C ILE A 346 8.95 16.66 24.94
N LYS A 347 9.94 16.93 25.80
CA LYS A 347 9.71 17.28 27.22
C LYS A 347 8.80 18.49 27.35
N ALA A 348 9.04 19.55 26.57
CA ALA A 348 8.18 20.73 26.54
C ALA A 348 6.74 20.44 26.08
N GLN A 349 6.49 19.32 25.37
CA GLN A 349 5.12 18.91 25.02
C GLN A 349 4.35 18.25 26.17
N GLN A 350 5.02 17.81 27.24
CA GLN A 350 4.36 17.23 28.42
C GLN A 350 3.56 18.28 29.22
N GLU A 351 3.91 19.55 29.09
CA GLU A 351 3.15 20.67 29.66
C GLU A 351 1.84 20.95 28.90
N CYS A 352 1.71 20.46 27.67
CA CYS A 352 0.45 20.53 26.95
C CYS A 352 -0.48 19.45 27.51
N GLU A 353 -1.66 19.83 28.00
CA GLU A 353 -2.71 18.91 28.43
C GLU A 353 -3.19 18.03 27.25
N ILE A 354 -2.50 16.91 27.02
CA ILE A 354 -2.92 15.88 26.07
C ILE A 354 -3.67 14.82 26.86
N THR A 355 -4.92 14.54 26.48
CA THR A 355 -5.68 13.42 27.02
C THR A 355 -6.00 12.44 25.90
N LEU A 356 -5.52 11.20 26.01
CA LEU A 356 -5.76 10.12 25.05
C LEU A 356 -6.69 9.09 25.69
N SER A 357 -7.98 9.44 25.76
CA SER A 357 -9.00 8.69 26.53
C SER A 357 -9.40 7.35 25.93
N CYS A 358 -9.14 7.12 24.65
CA CYS A 358 -9.46 5.86 23.98
C CYS A 358 -8.23 5.01 23.63
N LEU A 359 -7.01 5.49 23.90
CA LEU A 359 -5.80 4.81 23.44
C LEU A 359 -5.53 3.58 24.32
N GLU A 360 -5.83 2.40 23.79
CA GLU A 360 -5.70 1.13 24.51
C GLU A 360 -4.37 0.43 24.27
N ASN A 361 -3.81 0.57 23.06
CA ASN A 361 -2.66 -0.22 22.62
C ASN A 361 -1.57 0.66 22.01
N ILE A 362 -0.37 0.59 22.56
CA ILE A 362 0.84 1.19 21.97
C ILE A 362 1.82 0.07 21.64
N LYS A 363 2.29 0.03 20.40
CA LYS A 363 3.33 -0.91 19.97
C LYS A 363 4.47 -0.17 19.29
N ILE A 364 5.67 -0.24 19.89
CA ILE A 364 6.87 0.39 19.35
C ILE A 364 7.86 -0.70 18.96
N ARG A 365 8.27 -0.71 17.69
CA ARG A 365 9.28 -1.61 17.14
C ARG A 365 10.58 -0.87 16.93
N ASN A 366 11.68 -1.62 16.94
CA ASN A 366 13.02 -1.11 16.63
C ASN A 366 13.50 -0.05 17.65
N PHE A 367 13.05 -0.18 18.90
CA PHE A 367 13.35 0.78 19.97
C PHE A 367 14.84 0.73 20.32
N SER A 368 15.47 1.90 20.33
CA SER A 368 16.90 2.11 20.53
C SER A 368 17.24 2.72 21.90
N GLY A 369 16.22 3.02 22.72
CA GLY A 369 16.39 3.51 24.09
C GLY A 369 17.00 4.91 24.20
N LEU A 370 17.01 5.65 23.10
CA LEU A 370 17.54 7.02 23.04
C LEU A 370 16.60 7.97 23.78
N GLU A 371 17.16 9.07 24.30
CA GLU A 371 16.40 10.02 25.12
C GLU A 371 15.12 10.55 24.42
N PRO A 372 15.11 10.95 23.13
CA PRO A 372 13.87 11.37 22.47
C PRO A 372 12.81 10.25 22.42
N GLU A 373 13.22 8.99 22.28
CA GLU A 373 12.30 7.86 22.27
C GLU A 373 11.69 7.64 23.66
N MET A 374 12.53 7.68 24.70
CA MET A 374 12.10 7.55 26.09
C MET A 374 11.11 8.64 26.46
N GLU A 375 11.42 9.90 26.14
CA GLU A 375 10.54 11.04 26.42
C GLU A 375 9.23 10.98 25.66
N PHE A 376 9.24 10.48 24.43
CA PHE A 376 8.02 10.28 23.66
C PHE A 376 7.12 9.22 24.29
N VAL A 377 7.70 8.12 24.79
CA VAL A 377 6.94 7.08 25.51
C VAL A 377 6.39 7.64 26.83
N LYS A 378 7.19 8.39 27.59
CA LYS A 378 6.74 9.04 28.84
C LYS A 378 5.57 9.99 28.60
N LEU A 379 5.63 10.78 27.52
CA LEU A 379 4.54 11.66 27.09
C LEU A 379 3.25 10.87 26.78
N LEU A 380 3.36 9.73 26.09
CA LEU A 380 2.20 8.89 25.80
C LEU A 380 1.63 8.23 27.06
N LEU A 381 2.49 7.75 27.96
CA LEU A 381 2.11 7.11 29.23
C LEU A 381 1.39 8.09 30.17
N SER A 382 1.83 9.35 30.21
CA SER A 382 1.21 10.39 31.04
C SER A 382 -0.12 10.89 30.47
N ALA A 383 -0.38 10.71 29.16
CA ALA A 383 -1.58 11.15 28.47
C ALA A 383 -2.65 10.06 28.30
N ALA A 384 -2.27 8.78 28.17
CA ALA A 384 -3.17 7.68 27.85
C ALA A 384 -3.87 7.10 29.09
N THR A 385 -5.11 7.52 29.33
CA THR A 385 -5.89 7.11 30.52
C THR A 385 -6.52 5.72 30.39
N ALA A 386 -6.80 5.25 29.16
CA ALA A 386 -7.39 3.93 28.90
C ALA A 386 -6.36 2.87 28.43
N LEU A 387 -5.06 3.16 28.56
CA LEU A 387 -4.01 2.28 28.08
C LEU A 387 -4.08 0.91 28.77
N ARG A 388 -4.18 -0.15 27.97
CA ARG A 388 -4.17 -1.54 28.40
C ARG A 388 -2.81 -2.19 28.19
N LYS A 389 -2.16 -1.88 27.06
CA LYS A 389 -0.91 -2.54 26.66
C LYS A 389 0.07 -1.56 26.02
N LEU A 390 1.28 -1.50 26.54
CA LEU A 390 2.46 -0.92 25.91
C LEU A 390 3.44 -2.07 25.58
N GLU A 391 3.68 -2.31 24.30
CA GLU A 391 4.63 -3.31 23.82
C GLU A 391 5.81 -2.62 23.13
N ILE A 392 7.01 -2.77 23.69
CA ILE A 392 8.27 -2.26 23.14
C ILE A 392 9.10 -3.43 22.64
N ILE A 393 9.54 -3.36 21.39
CA ILE A 393 10.40 -4.36 20.76
C ILE A 393 11.75 -3.71 20.47
N THR A 394 12.75 -4.10 21.24
CA THR A 394 14.12 -3.59 21.18
C THR A 394 14.92 -4.22 20.05
N LYS A 395 15.93 -3.50 19.56
CA LYS A 395 17.00 -4.09 18.74
C LYS A 395 17.96 -4.89 19.61
N ASN A 396 18.54 -5.96 19.07
CA ASN A 396 19.51 -6.81 19.77
C ASN A 396 20.68 -6.03 20.39
N ASN A 397 21.12 -4.94 19.73
CA ASN A 397 22.12 -4.01 20.27
C ASN A 397 21.46 -2.65 20.50
N ASN A 398 21.08 -2.37 21.74
CA ASN A 398 20.46 -1.10 22.10
C ASN A 398 21.45 0.04 21.91
N VAL A 399 21.14 1.02 21.05
CA VAL A 399 22.12 2.04 20.65
C VAL A 399 22.45 3.00 21.79
N SER A 400 21.53 3.21 22.73
CA SER A 400 21.78 4.04 23.91
C SER A 400 22.72 3.41 24.94
N GLY A 401 23.08 2.14 24.78
CA GLY A 401 23.83 1.38 25.79
C GLY A 401 22.99 0.97 27.00
N LYS A 402 21.73 1.41 27.12
CA LYS A 402 20.86 1.03 28.22
C LYS A 402 20.50 -0.44 28.14
N ALA A 403 20.62 -1.16 29.27
CA ALA A 403 20.11 -2.52 29.35
C ALA A 403 18.57 -2.54 29.23
N ARG A 404 18.01 -3.67 28.80
CA ARG A 404 16.55 -3.85 28.72
C ARG A 404 15.86 -3.60 30.06
N THR A 405 16.50 -4.02 31.15
CA THR A 405 16.05 -3.81 32.53
C THR A 405 16.02 -2.33 32.89
N GLU A 406 17.02 -1.55 32.50
CA GLU A 406 17.05 -0.10 32.75
C GLU A 406 15.92 0.62 32.01
N VAL A 407 15.69 0.29 30.72
CA VAL A 407 14.56 0.84 29.97
C VAL A 407 13.23 0.48 30.63
N PHE A 408 13.09 -0.77 31.09
CA PHE A 408 11.89 -1.21 31.79
C PHE A 408 11.67 -0.46 33.11
N GLU A 409 12.69 -0.39 33.96
CA GLU A 409 12.67 0.28 35.26
C GLU A 409 12.33 1.77 35.12
N GLU A 410 12.92 2.44 34.15
CA GLU A 410 12.66 3.86 33.86
C GLU A 410 11.21 4.08 33.40
N LEU A 411 10.65 3.22 32.54
CA LEU A 411 9.27 3.35 32.07
C LEU A 411 8.24 2.97 33.13
N VAL A 412 8.53 2.00 33.98
CA VAL A 412 7.62 1.58 35.08
C VAL A 412 7.57 2.64 36.18
N SER A 413 8.70 3.31 36.45
CA SER A 413 8.81 4.40 37.43
C SER A 413 8.26 5.74 36.92
N SER A 414 8.06 5.88 35.60
CA SER A 414 7.49 7.07 34.98
C SER A 414 6.01 7.29 35.36
N ARG A 415 5.57 8.55 35.30
CA ARG A 415 4.16 8.93 35.53
C ARG A 415 3.25 8.24 34.50
N ARG A 416 2.21 7.56 34.99
CA ARG A 416 1.21 6.86 34.16
C ARG A 416 -0.19 7.36 34.46
N ALA A 417 -0.94 7.67 33.40
CA ALA A 417 -2.37 7.99 33.52
C ALA A 417 -3.23 6.73 33.73
N SER A 418 -2.93 5.65 33.02
CA SER A 418 -3.56 4.35 33.24
C SER A 418 -2.83 3.55 34.32
N LYS A 419 -3.56 3.14 35.36
CA LYS A 419 -3.06 2.23 36.41
C LYS A 419 -3.04 0.77 35.98
N GLN A 420 -3.77 0.42 34.92
CA GLN A 420 -3.95 -0.96 34.45
C GLN A 420 -3.06 -1.33 33.26
N ALA A 421 -2.27 -0.37 32.76
CA ALA A 421 -1.42 -0.59 31.59
C ALA A 421 -0.31 -1.62 31.88
N GLU A 422 -0.32 -2.71 31.12
CA GLU A 422 0.77 -3.68 31.07
C GLU A 422 1.91 -3.14 30.19
N ILE A 423 3.14 -3.11 30.72
CA ILE A 423 4.34 -2.73 29.98
C ILE A 423 5.12 -4.01 29.67
N ILE A 424 5.33 -4.30 28.38
CA ILE A 424 6.02 -5.48 27.90
C ILE A 424 7.19 -5.03 27.04
N ILE A 425 8.40 -5.52 27.34
CA ILE A 425 9.59 -5.29 26.53
C ILE A 425 10.10 -6.63 26.01
N ARG A 426 10.30 -6.74 24.68
CA ARG A 426 10.73 -7.97 23.99
C ARG A 426 11.90 -7.68 23.07
N ASP A 427 12.72 -8.70 22.84
CA ASP A 427 13.77 -8.66 21.82
C ASP A 427 13.20 -9.07 20.45
N PHE A 428 13.86 -8.59 19.39
CA PHE A 428 13.45 -8.86 18.02
C PHE A 428 13.45 -10.36 17.70
N ASP A 429 14.37 -11.12 18.29
CA ASP A 429 14.56 -12.57 18.05
C ASP A 429 13.50 -13.47 18.73
N GLN A 430 12.62 -12.91 19.56
CA GLN A 430 11.57 -13.66 20.28
C GLN A 430 10.17 -13.51 19.66
N ILE A 431 10.09 -13.01 18.42
CA ILE A 431 8.85 -12.71 17.67
C ILE A 431 8.95 -13.36 16.30
#